data_AF-A0A1I3SI31-F1
#
_entry.id   AF-A0A1I3SI31-F1
#
_cell.length_a   1.000
_cell.length_b   1.000
_cell.length_c   1.000
_cell.angle_alpha   90.00
_cell.angle_beta   90.00
_cell.angle_gamma   90.00
#
_symmetry.space_group_name_H-M   'P 1'
#
loop_
_entity.id
_entity.type
_entity.pdbx_description
1 polymer ?
#
loop_
_entity_poly.entity_id
_entity_poly.type
_entity_poly.pdbx_seq_one_letter_code
_entity_poly.pdbx_strand_id
1 'polypeptide(L)'
;MFLRGIEGYRQKQQPNTLSALSISINPAYRGLGLSRQMVTAMKEIVIQNGLTYMLAPVLPSFKHKYPLTPMESYIRWQTPEGAPFDPWVRTHWKLVAKIMQVASESMFIKGNVAQWESWTGMRFPESGTYMIPDALTPVQIDVEKDEALYIEPYIWMQHFL
;
A
#
# COMPACT_ATOMS: atom_id res chain seq x y z
N MET A 1 -4.65 4.63 12.28
CA MET A 1 -3.52 4.20 13.14
C MET A 1 -2.62 5.37 13.53
N PHE A 2 -2.13 6.19 12.61
CA PHE A 2 -1.30 7.36 12.91
C PHE A 2 -1.90 8.31 13.97
N LEU A 3 -3.16 8.74 13.79
CA LEU A 3 -3.87 9.57 14.78
C LEU A 3 -3.98 8.92 16.17
N ARG A 4 -4.21 7.60 16.21
CA ARG A 4 -4.24 6.82 17.47
C ARG A 4 -2.86 6.79 18.14
N GLY A 5 -1.78 6.71 17.37
CA GLY A 5 -0.42 6.79 17.88
C GLY A 5 -0.12 8.16 18.51
N ILE A 6 -0.51 9.25 17.85
CA ILE A 6 -0.37 10.61 18.37
C ILE A 6 -1.17 10.78 19.66
N GLU A 7 -2.42 10.32 19.67
CA GLU A 7 -3.29 10.45 20.83
C GLU A 7 -2.77 9.62 22.02
N GLY A 8 -2.34 8.39 21.79
CA GLY A 8 -1.70 7.56 22.81
C GLY A 8 -0.44 8.22 23.39
N TYR A 9 0.39 8.83 22.55
CA TYR A 9 1.55 9.59 23.00
C TYR A 9 1.17 10.78 23.90
N ARG A 10 0.16 11.57 23.51
CA ARG A 10 -0.36 12.68 24.34
C ARG A 10 -0.87 12.21 25.69
N GLN A 11 -1.49 11.03 25.71
CA GLN A 11 -2.00 10.38 26.91
C GLN A 11 -0.93 9.57 27.69
N LYS A 12 0.35 9.63 27.26
CA LYS A 12 1.48 8.88 27.86
C LYS A 12 1.23 7.36 27.93
N GLN A 13 0.48 6.83 26.97
CA GLN A 13 0.30 5.38 26.83
C GLN A 13 1.60 4.76 26.32
N GLN A 14 1.99 3.62 26.91
CA GLN A 14 3.12 2.85 26.42
C GLN A 14 2.74 2.16 25.10
N PRO A 15 3.49 2.38 24.00
CA PRO A 15 3.23 1.70 22.74
C PRO A 15 3.62 0.22 22.84
N ASN A 16 2.93 -0.64 22.10
CA ASN A 16 3.29 -2.05 21.92
C ASN A 16 3.55 -2.42 20.45
N THR A 17 3.44 -1.45 19.54
CA THR A 17 3.43 -1.66 18.09
C THR A 17 4.24 -0.56 17.39
N LEU A 18 5.11 -0.96 16.46
CA LEU A 18 5.75 -0.06 15.50
C LEU A 18 5.00 -0.09 14.16
N SER A 19 4.86 1.06 13.51
CA SER A 19 4.40 1.13 12.12
C SER A 19 5.55 1.40 11.17
N ALA A 20 5.71 0.56 10.16
CA ALA A 20 6.50 0.94 8.99
C ALA A 20 5.79 2.11 8.27
N LEU A 21 6.58 3.05 7.75
CA LEU A 21 6.08 4.17 6.95
C LEU A 21 6.39 3.97 5.47
N SER A 22 7.64 3.65 5.15
CA SER A 22 8.06 3.39 3.78
C SER A 22 9.32 2.55 3.72
N ILE A 23 9.47 1.83 2.61
CA ILE A 23 10.73 1.26 2.14
C ILE A 23 10.86 1.70 0.68
N SER A 24 11.96 2.38 0.35
CA SER A 24 12.24 2.83 -1.01
C SER A 24 13.57 2.24 -1.44
N ILE A 25 13.55 1.52 -2.56
CA ILE A 25 14.75 0.94 -3.16
C ILE A 25 14.92 1.54 -4.54
N ASN A 26 16.11 2.13 -4.77
CA ASN A 26 16.50 2.65 -6.06
C ASN A 26 16.36 1.54 -7.12
N PRO A 27 15.72 1.83 -8.28
CA PRO A 27 15.52 0.86 -9.36
C PRO A 27 16.75 0.02 -9.73
N ALA A 28 17.94 0.62 -9.71
CA ALA A 28 19.21 -0.05 -10.04
C ALA A 28 19.58 -1.20 -9.07
N TYR A 29 18.98 -1.24 -7.88
CA TYR A 29 19.26 -2.24 -6.85
C TYR A 29 18.06 -3.15 -6.53
N ARG A 30 17.00 -3.09 -7.35
CA ARG A 30 15.84 -3.99 -7.20
C ARG A 30 16.25 -5.43 -7.59
N GLY A 31 15.58 -6.42 -7.01
CA GLY A 31 15.88 -7.84 -7.25
C GLY A 31 17.05 -8.41 -6.44
N LEU A 32 17.81 -7.58 -5.72
CA LEU A 32 18.97 -8.00 -4.92
C LEU A 32 18.61 -8.45 -3.48
N GLY A 33 17.31 -8.65 -3.19
CA GLY A 33 16.84 -9.07 -1.86
C GLY A 33 16.84 -7.98 -0.79
N LEU A 34 17.17 -6.72 -1.13
CA LEU A 34 17.24 -5.60 -0.17
C LEU A 34 15.92 -5.36 0.57
N SER A 35 14.77 -5.53 -0.08
CA SER A 35 13.47 -5.33 0.58
C SER A 35 13.28 -6.26 1.77
N ARG A 36 13.74 -7.52 1.67
CA ARG A 36 13.69 -8.47 2.77
C ARG A 36 14.61 -8.01 3.91
N GLN A 37 15.81 -7.54 3.59
CA GLN A 37 16.76 -7.04 4.59
C GLN A 37 16.20 -5.83 5.33
N MET A 38 15.59 -4.88 4.62
CA MET A 38 14.95 -3.70 5.23
C MET A 38 13.82 -4.10 6.19
N VAL A 39 12.94 -5.03 5.79
CA VAL A 39 11.88 -5.52 6.68
C VAL A 39 12.47 -6.24 7.90
N THR A 40 13.52 -7.04 7.73
CA THR A 40 14.22 -7.69 8.87
C THR A 40 14.79 -6.66 9.83
N ALA A 41 15.49 -5.63 9.34
CA ALA A 41 16.04 -4.56 10.17
C ALA A 41 14.94 -3.81 10.94
N MET A 42 13.78 -3.55 10.31
CA MET A 42 12.64 -2.97 11.02
C MET A 42 12.11 -3.87 12.13
N LYS A 43 12.04 -5.21 11.91
CA LYS A 43 11.66 -6.18 12.96
C LYS A 43 12.65 -6.16 14.12
N GLU A 44 13.94 -6.06 13.85
CA GLU A 44 14.98 -5.95 14.89
C GLU A 44 14.80 -4.70 15.75
N ILE A 45 14.46 -3.56 15.15
CA ILE A 45 14.13 -2.32 15.89
C ILE A 45 12.93 -2.55 16.81
N VAL A 46 11.89 -3.26 16.36
CA VAL A 46 10.71 -3.57 17.20
C VAL A 46 11.13 -4.37 18.44
N ILE A 47 11.92 -5.43 18.25
CA ILE A 47 12.41 -6.30 19.33
C ILE A 47 13.29 -5.52 20.31
N GLN A 48 14.24 -4.72 19.80
CA GLN A 48 15.15 -3.92 20.63
C GLN A 48 14.42 -2.89 21.51
N ASN A 49 13.26 -2.42 21.07
CA ASN A 49 12.43 -1.49 21.84
C ASN A 49 11.37 -2.18 22.70
N GLY A 50 11.40 -3.51 22.83
CA GLY A 50 10.47 -4.27 23.66
C GLY A 50 9.02 -4.22 23.17
N LEU A 51 8.81 -3.95 21.88
CA LEU A 51 7.49 -3.91 21.25
C LEU A 51 7.12 -5.31 20.74
N THR A 52 5.83 -5.61 20.65
CA THR A 52 5.31 -6.95 20.33
C THR A 52 4.89 -7.09 18.86
N TYR A 53 4.58 -5.96 18.20
CA TYR A 53 4.01 -5.98 16.87
C TYR A 53 4.68 -4.99 15.93
N MET A 54 4.75 -5.37 14.66
CA MET A 54 5.03 -4.44 13.56
C MET A 54 3.86 -4.43 12.58
N LEU A 55 3.29 -3.27 12.30
CA LEU A 55 2.32 -3.08 11.22
C LEU A 55 3.02 -2.46 10.01
N ALA A 56 2.74 -3.01 8.82
CA ALA A 56 3.23 -2.49 7.56
C ALA A 56 2.04 -2.20 6.64
N PRO A 57 1.87 -0.95 6.15
CA PRO A 57 1.03 -0.69 4.99
C PRO A 57 1.78 -1.20 3.75
N VAL A 58 1.19 -2.14 3.02
CA VAL A 58 1.80 -2.80 1.88
C VAL A 58 1.01 -2.44 0.63
N LEU A 59 1.71 -1.91 -0.36
CA LEU A 59 1.19 -1.62 -1.69
C LEU A 59 1.52 -2.78 -2.64
N PRO A 60 0.56 -3.65 -3.02
CA PRO A 60 0.88 -4.81 -3.83
C PRO A 60 1.45 -4.42 -5.20
N SER A 61 2.64 -4.92 -5.52
CA SER A 61 3.40 -4.48 -6.71
C SER A 61 2.76 -4.86 -8.04
N PHE A 62 1.95 -5.92 -8.09
CA PHE A 62 1.29 -6.40 -9.31
C PHE A 62 -0.17 -5.98 -9.41
N LYS A 63 -0.73 -5.26 -8.42
CA LYS A 63 -2.16 -4.89 -8.45
C LYS A 63 -2.53 -4.01 -9.65
N HIS A 64 -1.61 -3.15 -10.11
CA HIS A 64 -1.81 -2.32 -11.31
C HIS A 64 -2.09 -3.13 -12.58
N LYS A 65 -1.68 -4.41 -12.64
CA LYS A 65 -1.98 -5.32 -13.77
C LYS A 65 -3.42 -5.84 -13.75
N TYR A 66 -4.10 -5.74 -12.61
CA TYR A 66 -5.47 -6.19 -12.40
C TYR A 66 -6.32 -5.08 -11.76
N PRO A 67 -6.40 -3.91 -12.38
CA PRO A 67 -6.89 -2.71 -11.72
C PRO A 67 -8.41 -2.73 -11.50
N LEU A 68 -9.16 -3.49 -12.32
CA LEU A 68 -10.60 -3.74 -12.15
C LEU A 68 -10.93 -4.76 -11.05
N THR A 69 -9.96 -5.57 -10.62
CA THR A 69 -10.19 -6.55 -9.56
C THR A 69 -10.24 -5.83 -8.20
N PRO A 70 -11.30 -6.03 -7.38
CA PRO A 70 -11.33 -5.51 -6.01
C PRO A 70 -10.13 -5.99 -5.20
N MET A 71 -9.57 -5.11 -4.36
CA MET A 71 -8.36 -5.44 -3.58
C MET A 71 -8.59 -6.65 -2.67
N GLU A 72 -9.78 -6.77 -2.08
CA GLU A 72 -10.20 -7.88 -1.22
C GLU A 72 -10.11 -9.23 -1.95
N SER A 73 -10.51 -9.26 -3.23
CA SER A 73 -10.40 -10.45 -4.06
C SER A 73 -8.96 -10.73 -4.48
N TYR A 74 -8.24 -9.68 -4.88
CA TYR A 74 -6.85 -9.78 -5.33
C TYR A 74 -5.92 -10.37 -4.26
N ILE A 75 -6.06 -9.94 -3.00
CA ILE A 75 -5.16 -10.36 -1.91
C ILE A 75 -5.34 -11.83 -1.50
N ARG A 76 -6.44 -12.47 -1.94
CA ARG A 76 -6.71 -13.89 -1.74
C ARG A 76 -6.10 -14.77 -2.83
N TRP A 77 -5.61 -14.19 -3.92
CA TRP A 77 -4.98 -14.96 -4.99
C TRP A 77 -3.67 -15.57 -4.52
N GLN A 78 -3.43 -16.80 -4.94
CA GLN A 78 -2.26 -17.59 -4.56
C GLN A 78 -1.54 -18.14 -5.79
N THR A 79 -0.26 -18.43 -5.63
CA THR A 79 0.48 -19.26 -6.59
C THR A 79 0.03 -20.73 -6.44
N PRO A 80 0.34 -21.61 -7.41
CA PRO A 80 0.05 -23.05 -7.28
C PRO A 80 0.62 -23.69 -6.00
N GLU A 81 1.70 -23.13 -5.47
CA GLU A 81 2.36 -23.57 -4.23
C GLU A 81 1.73 -22.98 -2.96
N GLY A 82 0.62 -22.25 -3.08
CA GLY A 82 -0.14 -21.69 -1.94
C GLY A 82 0.42 -20.40 -1.34
N ALA A 83 1.45 -19.79 -1.94
CA ALA A 83 1.98 -18.49 -1.49
C ALA A 83 1.12 -17.33 -2.03
N PRO A 84 1.06 -16.15 -1.37
CA PRO A 84 0.36 -14.99 -1.93
C PRO A 84 0.84 -14.68 -3.34
N PHE A 85 -0.07 -14.37 -4.26
CA PHE A 85 0.22 -14.12 -5.67
C PHE A 85 1.18 -12.93 -5.87
N ASP A 86 0.93 -11.83 -5.16
CA ASP A 86 1.73 -10.61 -5.27
C ASP A 86 3.13 -10.76 -4.64
N PRO A 87 4.21 -10.37 -5.34
CA PRO A 87 5.58 -10.55 -4.85
C PRO A 87 5.91 -9.74 -3.59
N TRP A 88 5.33 -8.55 -3.43
CA TRP A 88 5.60 -7.71 -2.26
C TRP A 88 4.86 -8.22 -1.03
N VAL A 89 3.60 -8.59 -1.19
CA VAL A 89 2.82 -9.29 -0.16
C VAL A 89 3.52 -10.59 0.26
N ARG A 90 3.99 -11.37 -0.73
CA ARG A 90 4.72 -12.63 -0.49
C ARG A 90 6.03 -12.42 0.27
N THR A 91 6.70 -11.28 0.12
CA THR A 91 7.92 -10.96 0.89
C THR A 91 7.62 -10.83 2.38
N HIS A 92 6.57 -10.10 2.75
CA HIS A 92 6.13 -10.01 4.15
C HIS A 92 5.60 -11.34 4.67
N TRP A 93 4.83 -12.08 3.87
CA TRP A 93 4.33 -13.41 4.23
C TRP A 93 5.46 -14.41 4.52
N LYS A 94 6.53 -14.42 3.72
CA LYS A 94 7.74 -15.23 3.98
C LYS A 94 8.44 -14.86 5.28
N LEU A 95 8.22 -13.63 5.77
CA LEU A 95 8.69 -13.15 7.06
C LEU A 95 7.64 -13.31 8.17
N VAL A 96 6.71 -14.26 7.99
CA VAL A 96 5.61 -14.67 8.88
C VAL A 96 4.58 -13.58 9.21
N ALA A 97 4.47 -12.57 8.34
CA ALA A 97 3.41 -11.57 8.46
C ALA A 97 2.05 -12.13 8.02
N LYS A 98 0.99 -11.66 8.67
CA LYS A 98 -0.39 -11.94 8.30
C LYS A 98 -1.04 -10.73 7.65
N ILE A 99 -1.85 -10.94 6.61
CA ILE A 99 -2.71 -9.89 6.07
C ILE A 99 -3.85 -9.68 7.06
N MET A 100 -4.07 -8.45 7.50
CA MET A 100 -5.09 -8.10 8.48
C MET A 100 -6.36 -7.60 7.83
N GLN A 101 -6.25 -6.60 6.96
CA GLN A 101 -7.39 -6.00 6.28
C GLN A 101 -6.93 -5.20 5.05
N VAL A 102 -7.86 -4.97 4.14
CA VAL A 102 -7.73 -3.94 3.11
C VAL A 102 -8.04 -2.58 3.74
N ALA A 103 -7.23 -1.59 3.44
CA ALA A 103 -7.53 -0.19 3.70
C ALA A 103 -7.93 0.45 2.36
N SER A 104 -9.23 0.38 2.06
CA SER A 104 -9.83 0.77 0.77
C SER A 104 -9.56 2.23 0.40
N GLU A 105 -9.48 3.10 1.42
CA GLU A 105 -9.29 4.54 1.30
C GLU A 105 -7.98 4.96 1.97
N SER A 106 -6.84 4.51 1.42
CA SER A 106 -5.53 4.75 2.02
C SER A 106 -4.90 6.07 1.55
N MET A 107 -5.01 6.38 0.26
CA MET A 107 -4.51 7.62 -0.31
C MET A 107 -5.50 8.20 -1.30
N PHE A 108 -5.71 9.51 -1.21
CA PHE A 108 -6.58 10.27 -2.10
C PHE A 108 -5.72 11.22 -2.93
N ILE A 109 -5.80 11.09 -4.24
CA ILE A 109 -5.22 12.06 -5.16
C ILE A 109 -6.38 12.78 -5.83
N LYS A 110 -6.53 14.05 -5.50
CA LYS A 110 -7.51 14.96 -6.08
C LYS A 110 -6.79 15.97 -6.96
N GLY A 111 -7.39 16.28 -8.09
CA GLY A 111 -6.94 17.32 -8.99
C GLY A 111 -8.05 17.67 -9.95
N ASN A 112 -7.85 18.72 -10.74
CA ASN A 112 -8.73 19.04 -11.85
C ASN A 112 -8.34 18.25 -13.12
N VAL A 113 -9.15 18.36 -14.17
CA VAL A 113 -8.94 17.56 -15.39
C VAL A 113 -7.57 17.87 -16.00
N ALA A 114 -7.22 19.15 -16.12
CA ALA A 114 -5.95 19.58 -16.71
C ALA A 114 -4.71 19.07 -15.94
N GLN A 115 -4.77 19.05 -14.61
CA GLN A 115 -3.70 18.49 -13.78
C GLN A 115 -3.51 17.00 -14.05
N TRP A 116 -4.60 16.24 -14.10
CA TRP A 116 -4.56 14.82 -14.40
C TRP A 116 -4.07 14.54 -15.82
N GLU A 117 -4.49 15.32 -16.82
CA GLU A 117 -3.95 15.21 -18.19
C GLU A 117 -2.43 15.46 -18.19
N SER A 118 -1.96 16.46 -17.44
CA SER A 118 -0.52 16.74 -17.31
C SER A 118 0.25 15.63 -16.59
N TRP A 119 -0.31 15.01 -15.56
CA TRP A 119 0.38 13.96 -14.79
C TRP A 119 0.45 12.64 -15.55
N THR A 120 -0.60 12.32 -16.29
CA THR A 120 -0.77 11.02 -16.95
C THR A 120 -0.36 11.02 -18.43
N GLY A 121 -0.30 12.20 -19.06
CA GLY A 121 -0.15 12.33 -20.51
C GLY A 121 -1.38 11.86 -21.29
N MET A 122 -2.49 11.55 -20.62
CA MET A 122 -3.75 11.14 -21.23
C MET A 122 -4.67 12.35 -21.44
N ARG A 123 -5.72 12.16 -22.25
CA ARG A 123 -6.81 13.12 -22.40
C ARG A 123 -8.08 12.57 -21.77
N PHE A 124 -8.86 13.44 -21.12
CA PHE A 124 -10.13 13.07 -20.49
C PHE A 124 -11.27 13.94 -21.03
N PRO A 125 -11.74 13.69 -22.27
CA PRO A 125 -12.76 14.51 -22.91
C PRO A 125 -14.17 14.30 -22.33
N GLU A 126 -14.40 13.22 -21.58
CA GLU A 126 -15.72 12.85 -21.04
C GLU A 126 -15.60 12.47 -19.56
N SER A 127 -16.69 12.67 -18.80
CA SER A 127 -16.80 12.14 -17.44
C SER A 127 -16.86 10.62 -17.47
N GLY A 128 -16.20 9.95 -16.53
CA GLY A 128 -16.22 8.50 -16.46
C GLY A 128 -15.07 7.90 -15.68
N THR A 129 -14.94 6.59 -15.83
CA THR A 129 -13.90 5.79 -15.17
C THR A 129 -12.77 5.49 -16.14
N TYR A 130 -11.56 5.94 -15.83
CA TYR A 130 -10.39 5.79 -16.70
C TYR A 130 -9.34 4.86 -16.08
N MET A 131 -8.79 3.99 -16.94
CA MET A 131 -7.64 3.16 -16.60
C MET A 131 -6.36 3.93 -16.89
N ILE A 132 -5.66 4.32 -15.85
CA ILE A 132 -4.37 5.00 -15.97
C ILE A 132 -3.25 3.97 -15.84
N PRO A 133 -2.19 4.04 -16.67
CA PRO A 133 -1.00 3.22 -16.49
C PRO A 133 -0.48 3.27 -15.06
N ASP A 134 -0.07 2.11 -14.54
CA ASP A 134 0.49 1.90 -13.20
C ASP A 134 -0.42 2.20 -12.00
N ALA A 135 -1.62 2.78 -12.21
CA ALA A 135 -2.61 2.97 -11.15
C ALA A 135 -3.20 1.61 -10.71
N LEU A 136 -3.43 1.45 -9.41
CA LEU A 136 -3.93 0.20 -8.84
C LEU A 136 -5.43 0.01 -9.01
N THR A 137 -6.14 1.12 -9.17
CA THR A 137 -7.58 1.23 -9.34
C THR A 137 -7.86 2.27 -10.43
N PRO A 138 -9.06 2.25 -11.02
CA PRO A 138 -9.45 3.27 -11.98
C PRO A 138 -9.57 4.66 -11.33
N VAL A 139 -9.35 5.70 -12.13
CA VAL A 139 -9.57 7.11 -11.74
C VAL A 139 -10.97 7.53 -12.17
N GLN A 140 -11.68 8.25 -11.30
CA GLN A 140 -12.96 8.88 -11.64
C GLN A 140 -12.69 10.29 -12.16
N ILE A 141 -13.21 10.62 -13.33
CA ILE A 141 -13.16 11.94 -13.93
C ILE A 141 -14.59 12.49 -14.03
N ASP A 142 -14.78 13.73 -13.62
CA ASP A 142 -16.00 14.51 -13.79
C ASP A 142 -15.63 15.83 -14.49
N VAL A 143 -15.86 15.89 -15.80
CA VAL A 143 -15.53 17.04 -16.64
C VAL A 143 -16.44 18.24 -16.35
N GLU A 144 -17.71 17.98 -16.01
CA GLU A 144 -18.67 19.05 -15.70
C GLU A 144 -18.28 19.81 -14.42
N LYS A 145 -17.73 19.10 -13.43
CA LYS A 145 -17.22 19.70 -12.19
C LYS A 145 -15.75 20.10 -12.23
N ASP A 146 -15.04 19.80 -13.32
CA ASP A 146 -13.57 19.91 -13.42
C ASP A 146 -12.85 19.19 -12.26
N GLU A 147 -13.30 17.97 -11.95
CA GLU A 147 -12.80 17.16 -10.84
C GLU A 147 -12.30 15.79 -11.31
N ALA A 148 -11.21 15.34 -10.70
CA ALA A 148 -10.67 14.02 -10.90
C ALA A 148 -10.16 13.45 -9.58
N LEU A 149 -10.58 12.21 -9.30
CA LEU A 149 -10.41 11.53 -8.03
C LEU A 149 -9.83 10.14 -8.23
N TYR A 150 -8.68 9.90 -7.62
CA TYR A 150 -8.09 8.58 -7.47
C TYR A 150 -8.03 8.21 -6.00
N ILE A 151 -8.51 7.00 -5.70
CA ILE A 151 -8.47 6.42 -4.36
C ILE A 151 -7.63 5.16 -4.45
N GLU A 152 -6.49 5.18 -3.78
CA GLU A 152 -5.55 4.07 -3.77
C GLU A 152 -5.76 3.21 -2.51
N PRO A 153 -5.99 1.88 -2.68
CA PRO A 153 -6.10 0.96 -1.57
C PRO A 153 -4.74 0.36 -1.18
N TYR A 154 -4.46 0.27 0.12
CA TYR A 154 -3.35 -0.51 0.68
C TYR A 154 -3.87 -1.75 1.41
N ILE A 155 -2.95 -2.62 1.81
CA ILE A 155 -3.26 -3.69 2.76
C ILE A 155 -2.43 -3.50 4.02
N TRP A 156 -3.03 -3.79 5.16
CA TRP A 156 -2.29 -3.88 6.41
C TRP A 156 -1.76 -5.29 6.61
N MET A 157 -0.46 -5.42 6.80
CA MET A 157 0.17 -6.67 7.21
C MET A 157 0.78 -6.53 8.60
N GLN A 158 0.58 -7.53 9.45
CA GLN A 158 1.09 -7.55 10.82
C GLN A 158 2.15 -8.63 10.99
N HIS A 159 3.28 -8.26 11.58
CA HIS A 159 4.30 -9.16 12.09
C HIS A 159 4.14 -9.28 13.60
N PHE A 160 4.28 -10.50 14.11
CA PHE A 160 4.26 -10.84 15.53
C PHE A 160 5.70 -11.13 15.94
N LEU A 161 6.22 -10.40 16.94
CA LEU A 161 7.65 -10.36 17.30
C LEU A 161 7.88 -10.58 18.79
#